data_AF-A0A349VLW5-F1
#
_entry.id   AF-A0A349VLW5-F1
#
_cell.length_a   1.000
_cell.length_b   1.000
_cell.length_c   1.000
_cell.angle_alpha   90.00
_cell.angle_beta   90.00
_cell.angle_gamma   90.00
#
_symmetry.space_group_name_H-M   'P 1'
#
loop_
_entity.id
_entity.type
_entity.pdbx_description
1 polymer ?
#
loop_
_entity_poly.entity_id
_entity_poly.type
_entity_poly.pdbx_seq_one_letter_code
_entity_poly.pdbx_strand_id
1 'polypeptide(L)' 'MPDSYPAGPGWERPPHIHFKVMKRGFVDCIPQRQIPSHLLNETDRLLQRKTHVEQNLMIAEVLPEQDSEFYYRIVLKRA' A
#
# COMPACT_ATOMS: atom_id res chain seq x y z
N MET A 1 -4.97 7.66 11.39
CA MET A 1 -3.89 6.88 10.73
C MET A 1 -3.90 5.48 11.33
N PRO A 2 -3.83 4.38 10.55
CA PRO A 2 -3.62 3.06 11.12
C PRO A 2 -2.24 2.96 11.79
N ASP A 3 -2.07 1.97 12.67
CA ASP A 3 -0.80 1.68 13.32
C ASP A 3 -0.16 0.40 12.74
N SER A 4 1.08 0.12 13.14
CA SER A 4 1.76 -1.12 12.84
C SER A 4 1.17 -2.31 13.60
N TYR A 5 1.41 -3.53 13.11
CA TYR A 5 0.98 -4.75 13.81
C TYR A 5 1.91 -5.95 13.53
N PRO A 6 2.02 -6.89 14.46
CA PRO A 6 2.82 -8.10 14.27
C PRO A 6 2.15 -9.03 13.24
N ALA A 7 2.91 -9.48 12.25
CA ALA A 7 2.48 -10.49 11.26
C ALA A 7 3.24 -11.82 11.38
N GLY A 8 4.08 -11.96 12.41
CA GLY A 8 4.78 -13.18 12.76
C GLY A 8 6.02 -12.92 13.61
N PRO A 9 6.77 -13.96 13.98
CA PRO A 9 8.00 -13.81 14.76
C PRO A 9 9.00 -12.87 14.06
N GLY A 10 9.36 -11.78 14.74
CA GLY A 10 10.28 -10.77 14.23
C GLY A 10 9.80 -10.07 12.95
N TRP A 11 8.49 -9.99 12.72
CA TRP A 11 7.92 -9.28 11.57
C TRP A 11 6.76 -8.40 11.98
N GLU A 12 6.98 -7.10 11.83
CA GLU A 12 5.99 -6.06 12.02
C GLU A 12 5.62 -5.46 10.65
N ARG A 13 4.32 -5.31 10.41
CA ARG A 13 3.80 -4.69 9.19
C ARG A 13 3.74 -3.17 9.38
N PRO A 14 4.09 -2.37 8.35
CA PRO A 14 3.86 -0.94 8.38
C PRO A 14 2.35 -0.63 8.46
N PRO A 15 1.95 0.55 8.94
CA PRO A 15 0.61 1.08 8.76
C PRO A 15 0.14 0.99 7.30
N HIS A 16 -1.03 0.41 7.08
CA HIS A 16 -1.65 0.34 5.75
C HIS A 16 -3.17 0.30 5.81
N ILE A 17 -3.79 0.57 4.66
CA ILE A 17 -5.23 0.42 4.46
C ILE A 17 -5.48 -0.65 3.41
N HIS A 18 -6.31 -1.65 3.75
CA HIS A 18 -6.81 -2.61 2.78
C HIS A 18 -8.00 -2.05 2.02
N PHE A 19 -8.02 -2.23 0.70
CA PHE A 19 -9.17 -1.95 -0.13
C PHE A 19 -9.70 -3.24 -0.73
N LYS A 20 -11.02 -3.33 -0.94
CA LYS A 20 -11.61 -4.33 -1.82
C LYS A 20 -12.10 -3.61 -3.07
N VAL A 21 -11.48 -3.88 -4.22
CA VAL A 21 -11.81 -3.22 -5.49
C VAL A 21 -12.47 -4.24 -6.40
N MET A 22 -13.70 -3.91 -6.82
CA MET A 22 -14.52 -4.75 -7.68
C MET A 22 -15.03 -3.91 -8.84
N LYS A 23 -14.90 -4.42 -10.06
CA LYS A 23 -15.42 -3.78 -11.27
C LYS A 23 -15.81 -4.85 -12.28
N ARG A 24 -17.03 -4.79 -12.82
CA ARG A 24 -17.51 -5.76 -13.81
C ARG A 24 -16.53 -5.88 -14.99
N GLY A 25 -16.13 -7.11 -15.32
CA GLY A 25 -15.18 -7.40 -16.40
C GLY A 25 -13.70 -7.23 -16.02
N PHE A 26 -13.39 -7.10 -14.73
CA PHE A 26 -12.03 -7.13 -14.18
C PHE A 26 -11.96 -8.19 -13.08
N VAL A 27 -10.76 -8.70 -12.82
CA VAL A 27 -10.52 -9.58 -11.66
C VAL A 27 -10.54 -8.74 -10.40
N ASP A 28 -11.27 -9.20 -9.39
CA ASP A 28 -11.31 -8.55 -8.08
C ASP A 28 -9.91 -8.50 -7.46
N CYS A 29 -9.55 -7.38 -6.85
CA CYS A 29 -8.25 -7.22 -6.20
C CYS A 29 -8.38 -6.58 -4.82
N ILE A 30 -7.44 -6.95 -3.94
CA ILE A 30 -7.36 -6.46 -2.56
C ILE A 30 -6.02 -5.76 -2.34
N PRO A 31 -5.80 -4.55 -2.88
CA PRO A 31 -4.55 -3.84 -2.68
C PRO A 31 -4.43 -3.34 -1.23
N GLN A 32 -3.18 -3.18 -0.80
CA GLN A 32 -2.81 -2.60 0.48
C GLN A 32 -2.08 -1.29 0.20
N ARG A 33 -2.66 -0.16 0.61
CA ARG A 33 -2.01 1.16 0.52
C ARG A 33 -1.09 1.36 1.71
N GLN A 34 0.22 1.46 1.48
CA GLN A 34 1.18 1.83 2.51
C GLN A 34 1.18 3.34 2.73
N ILE A 35 1.46 3.73 3.97
CA ILE A 35 1.68 5.13 4.33
C ILE A 35 3.08 5.57 3.84
N PRO A 36 3.21 6.71 3.13
CA PRO A 36 4.49 7.21 2.67
C PRO A 36 5.47 7.49 3.82
N SER A 37 6.76 7.30 3.52
CA SER A 37 7.88 7.59 4.43
C SER A 37 7.85 6.86 5.78
N HIS A 38 7.07 5.79 5.92
CA HIS A 38 7.08 4.96 7.12
C HIS A 38 8.30 4.02 7.12
N LEU A 39 9.11 4.04 8.19
CA LEU A 39 10.36 3.26 8.28
C LEU A 39 10.17 1.76 8.03
N LEU A 40 9.07 1.17 8.52
CA LEU A 40 8.75 -0.25 8.30
C LEU A 40 8.46 -0.61 6.82
N ASN A 41 8.28 0.35 5.91
CA ASN A 41 8.16 0.04 4.48
C ASN A 41 9.47 -0.56 3.92
N GLU A 42 10.62 -0.13 4.45
CA GLU A 42 11.94 -0.59 4.02
C GLU A 42 12.19 -2.07 4.37
N THR A 43 11.53 -2.56 5.43
CA THR A 43 11.71 -3.93 5.94
C THR A 43 10.48 -4.81 5.75
N ASP A 44 9.36 -4.28 5.26
CA ASP A 44 8.13 -5.04 5.05
C ASP A 44 8.34 -6.15 4.02
N ARG A 45 8.28 -7.40 4.48
CA ARG A 45 8.54 -8.57 3.63
C ARG A 45 7.59 -8.68 2.43
N LEU A 46 6.38 -8.09 2.46
CA LEU A 46 5.48 -8.10 1.30
C LEU A 46 5.84 -7.01 0.30
N LEU A 47 6.13 -5.80 0.76
CA LEU A 47 6.56 -4.71 -0.10
C LEU A 47 7.92 -5.00 -0.76
N GLN A 48 8.86 -5.58 -0.01
CA GLN A 48 10.20 -5.93 -0.51
C GLN A 48 10.20 -7.08 -1.52
N ARG A 49 9.10 -7.83 -1.68
CA ARG A 49 8.93 -8.83 -2.76
C ARG A 49 8.54 -8.19 -4.09
N LYS A 50 8.25 -6.90 -4.12
CA LYS A 50 7.78 -6.16 -5.29
C LYS A 50 8.93 -5.40 -5.95
N THR A 51 8.82 -5.21 -7.25
CA THR A 51 9.72 -4.32 -8.00
C THR A 51 9.54 -2.87 -7.52
N HIS A 52 10.55 -2.02 -7.70
CA HIS A 52 10.44 -0.59 -7.35
C HIS A 52 9.22 0.09 -7.98
N VAL A 53 8.91 -0.26 -9.23
CA VAL A 53 7.74 0.28 -9.94
C VAL A 53 6.45 -0.12 -9.23
N GLU A 54 6.31 -1.39 -8.85
CA GLU A 54 5.14 -1.87 -8.10
C GLU A 54 5.07 -1.27 -6.69
N GLN A 55 6.19 -1.12 -5.98
CA GLN A 55 6.23 -0.48 -4.66
C GLN A 55 5.69 0.95 -4.74
N ASN A 56 6.08 1.71 -5.76
CA ASN A 56 5.58 3.08 -5.99
C ASN A 56 4.07 3.12 -6.29
N LEU A 57 3.47 2.03 -6.80
CA LEU A 57 2.01 1.92 -6.99
C LEU A 57 1.27 1.48 -5.72
N MET A 58 1.99 1.02 -4.69
CA MET A 58 1.41 0.54 -3.44
C MET A 58 1.53 1.57 -2.30
N ILE A 59 2.54 2.44 -2.35
CA ILE A 59 2.72 3.55 -1.40
C ILE A 59 1.89 4.77 -1.86
N ALA A 60 1.16 5.39 -0.94
CA ALA A 60 0.42 6.61 -1.26
C ALA A 60 1.34 7.83 -1.42
N GLU A 61 0.89 8.82 -2.19
CA GLU A 61 1.56 10.11 -2.34
C GLU A 61 1.03 11.11 -1.31
N VAL A 62 1.91 11.97 -0.78
CA VAL A 62 1.53 13.11 0.06
C VAL A 62 1.26 14.30 -0.86
N LEU A 63 0.11 14.95 -0.71
CA LEU A 63 -0.19 16.16 -1.48
C LEU A 63 0.44 17.39 -0.77
N PRO A 64 1.26 18.20 -1.46
CA PRO A 64 2.05 19.28 -0.84
C PRO A 64 1.25 20.34 -0.09
N GLU A 65 -0.04 20.50 -0.43
CA GLU A 65 -0.88 21.58 0.09
C GLU A 65 -1.70 21.17 1.33
N GLN A 66 -1.69 19.87 1.69
CA GLN A 66 -2.51 19.32 2.77
C GLN A 66 -1.77 18.19 3.51
N ASP A 67 -1.17 18.50 4.65
CA ASP A 67 -0.37 17.56 5.48
C ASP A 67 -1.13 16.31 5.96
N SER A 68 -2.45 16.27 5.82
CA SER A 68 -3.32 15.17 6.25
C SER A 68 -3.97 14.39 5.10
N GLU A 69 -3.71 14.77 3.85
CA GLU A 69 -4.31 14.13 2.67
C GLU A 69 -3.32 13.24 1.92
N PHE A 70 -3.80 12.04 1.56
CA PHE A 70 -3.03 11.06 0.81
C PHE A 70 -3.73 10.76 -0.51
N TYR A 71 -2.97 10.84 -1.60
CA TYR A 71 -3.44 10.40 -2.91
C TYR A 71 -3.01 8.96 -3.18
N TYR A 72 -3.95 8.12 -3.61
CA TYR A 72 -3.67 6.72 -3.95
C TYR A 72 -4.41 6.31 -5.22
N ARG A 73 -3.64 6.01 -6.28
CA ARG A 73 -4.18 5.66 -7.59
C ARG A 73 -4.18 4.15 -7.79
N ILE A 74 -5.37 3.59 -8.04
CA ILE A 74 -5.54 2.17 -8.36
C ILE A 74 -5.75 2.03 -9.87
N VAL A 75 -4.83 1.32 -10.53
CA VAL A 75 -4.88 1.06 -11.97
C VAL A 75 -5.29 -0.39 -12.20
N LEU A 76 -6.40 -0.61 -12.89
CA LEU A 76 -6.88 -1.94 -13.27
C LEU A 76 -6.50 -2.25 -14.71
N LYS A 77 -5.86 -3.40 -14.93
CA LYS A 77 -5.57 -3.94 -16.27
C LYS A 77 -6.45 -5.16 -16.52
N ARG A 78 -7.04 -5.26 -17.72
CA ARG A 78 -7.70 -6.50 -18.15
C ARG A 78 -6.64 -7.57 -18.38
N ALA A 79 -6.98 -8.81 -18.02
CA ALA A 79 -6.17 -9.97 -18.33
C ALA A 79 -6.06 -10.18 -19.84
#